data_AF-A0A956HX76-F1
#
_entry.id   AF-A0A956HX76-F1
#
_cell.length_a   1.000
_cell.length_b   1.000
_cell.length_c   1.000
_cell.angle_alpha   90.00
_cell.angle_beta   90.00
_cell.angle_gamma   90.00
#
_symmetry.space_group_name_H-M   'P 1'
#
loop_
_entity.id
_entity.type
_entity.pdbx_description
1 polymer ?
#
loop_
_entity_poly.entity_id
_entity_poly.type
_entity_poly.pdbx_seq_one_letter_code
_entity_poly.pdbx_strand_id
1 'polypeptide(L)'
;MNQAVSLGDVSQGGAMTQLSQADIAATMNRALGGFDACVRQEQGRGGALGKVTIDLAIMGDGSVSGVSVKPGSDAFKSCIQARTRSVRFPSFSAPRMGARYSFDVD
;
A
#
# COMPACT_ATOMS: atom_id res chain seq x y z
N MET A 1 -7.23 14.04 3.75
CA MET A 1 -7.29 14.15 2.28
C MET A 1 -6.35 13.10 1.71
N ASN A 2 -6.84 12.05 1.04
CA ASN A 2 -5.99 10.91 0.66
C ASN A 2 -5.33 11.22 -0.69
N GLN A 3 -4.11 11.78 -0.69
CA GLN A 3 -3.45 12.23 -1.91
C GLN A 3 -2.41 11.25 -2.46
N ALA A 4 -2.55 11.06 -3.79
CA ALA A 4 -1.58 10.66 -4.80
C ALA A 4 -0.73 9.41 -4.51
N VAL A 5 -1.20 8.31 -5.07
CA VAL A 5 -0.39 7.17 -5.52
C VAL A 5 0.68 7.71 -6.49
N SER A 6 1.87 8.05 -5.99
CA SER A 6 3.03 8.24 -6.87
C SER A 6 3.55 6.86 -7.25
N LEU A 7 3.00 6.28 -8.32
CA LEU A 7 3.65 5.20 -9.03
C LEU A 7 5.07 5.65 -9.35
N GLY A 8 6.07 4.99 -8.77
CA GLY A 8 7.42 5.05 -9.33
C GLY A 8 7.31 4.62 -10.78
N ASP A 9 7.70 5.52 -11.67
CA ASP A 9 7.55 5.42 -13.12
C ASP A 9 7.92 4.02 -13.63
N VAL A 10 6.90 3.25 -13.99
CA VAL A 10 7.00 2.12 -14.93
C VAL A 10 6.01 2.35 -16.08
N SER A 11 5.89 3.61 -16.51
CA SER A 11 5.23 3.99 -17.75
C SER A 11 6.28 4.15 -18.84
N GLN A 12 7.15 3.13 -19.00
CA GLN A 12 7.94 2.95 -20.21
C GLN A 12 7.67 1.55 -20.77
N GLY A 13 6.73 1.50 -21.71
CA GLY A 13 6.72 0.52 -22.79
C GLY A 13 6.24 -0.89 -22.45
N GLY A 14 5.07 -1.24 -23.01
CA GLY A 14 4.80 -2.63 -23.43
C GLY A 14 3.57 -3.29 -22.81
N ALA A 15 2.46 -3.25 -23.55
CA ALA A 15 1.50 -4.33 -23.82
C ALA A 15 1.10 -5.36 -22.72
N MET A 16 1.25 -5.07 -21.43
CA MET A 16 0.79 -5.93 -20.35
C MET A 16 -0.23 -5.18 -19.49
N THR A 17 -1.45 -5.70 -19.39
CA THR A 17 -2.53 -5.15 -18.55
C THR A 17 -2.07 -5.19 -17.10
N GLN A 18 -1.68 -4.04 -16.54
CA GLN A 18 -1.38 -3.86 -15.12
C GLN A 18 -2.60 -3.26 -14.41
N LEU A 19 -2.64 -3.33 -13.08
CA LEU A 19 -3.67 -2.64 -12.30
C LEU A 19 -3.55 -1.13 -12.46
N SER A 20 -4.68 -0.48 -12.67
CA SER A 20 -4.70 0.98 -12.71
C SER A 20 -4.45 1.57 -11.32
N GLN A 21 -4.01 2.82 -11.27
CA GLN A 21 -3.90 3.55 -10.00
C GLN A 21 -5.22 3.58 -9.24
N ALA A 22 -6.34 3.69 -9.96
CA ALA A 22 -7.68 3.70 -9.38
C ALA A 22 -8.02 2.36 -8.72
N ASP A 23 -7.65 1.23 -9.33
CA ASP A 23 -7.87 -0.10 -8.75
C ASP A 23 -7.05 -0.32 -7.48
N ILE A 24 -5.79 0.10 -7.51
CA ILE A 24 -4.89 0.01 -6.36
C ILE A 24 -5.42 0.89 -5.22
N ALA A 25 -5.75 2.15 -5.52
CA ALA A 25 -6.29 3.08 -4.54
C ALA A 25 -7.63 2.59 -3.98
N ALA A 26 -8.55 2.09 -4.80
CA ALA A 26 -9.84 1.58 -4.34
C ALA A 26 -9.69 0.34 -3.45
N THR A 27 -8.73 -0.53 -3.76
CA THR A 27 -8.44 -1.74 -2.96
C THR A 27 -7.78 -1.37 -1.64
N MET A 28 -6.76 -0.49 -1.67
CA MET A 28 -6.09 0.00 -0.48
C MET A 28 -7.02 0.85 0.40
N ASN A 29 -7.89 1.67 -0.19
CA ASN A 29 -8.89 2.46 0.53
C ASN A 29 -9.90 1.58 1.28
N ARG A 30 -10.29 0.44 0.70
CA ARG A 30 -11.09 -0.56 1.42
C ARG A 30 -10.31 -1.20 2.57
N ALA A 31 -9.00 -1.37 2.42
CA ALA A 31 -8.12 -1.88 3.47
C ALA A 31 -7.80 -0.84 4.57
N LEU A 32 -7.97 0.47 4.31
CA LEU A 32 -7.69 1.54 5.28
C LEU A 32 -8.41 1.35 6.61
N GLY A 33 -9.65 0.84 6.59
CA GLY A 33 -10.39 0.55 7.82
C GLY A 33 -9.67 -0.45 8.74
N GLY A 34 -8.83 -1.32 8.18
CA GLY A 34 -7.96 -2.22 8.94
C GLY A 34 -6.64 -1.59 9.40
N PHE A 35 -6.18 -0.52 8.74
CA PHE A 35 -4.97 0.21 9.11
C PHE A 35 -5.22 1.20 10.25
N ASP A 36 -6.45 1.68 10.42
CA ASP A 36 -6.85 2.58 11.49
C ASP A 36 -6.45 2.06 12.89
N ALA A 37 -6.58 0.74 13.13
CA ALA A 37 -6.11 0.13 14.37
C ALA A 37 -4.59 0.27 14.56
N CYS A 38 -3.81 0.12 13.49
CA CYS A 38 -2.35 0.29 13.51
C CYS A 38 -1.98 1.76 13.78
N VAL A 39 -2.68 2.68 13.13
CA VAL A 39 -2.48 4.14 13.26
C VAL A 39 -2.79 4.58 14.69
N ARG A 40 -3.95 4.19 15.25
CA ARG A 40 -4.33 4.51 16.63
C ARG A 40 -3.34 3.96 17.65
N GLN A 41 -2.84 2.74 17.42
CA GLN A 41 -1.82 2.15 18.30
C GLN A 41 -0.50 2.94 18.27
N GLU A 42 -0.10 3.45 17.11
CA GLU A 42 1.11 4.28 16.97
C GLU A 42 0.92 5.67 17.59
N GLN A 43 -0.22 6.32 17.31
CA GLN A 43 -0.56 7.62 17.91
C GLN A 43 -0.66 7.52 19.44
N GLY A 44 -1.25 6.45 19.97
CA GLY A 44 -1.32 6.20 21.41
C GLY A 44 0.05 6.00 22.08
N ARG A 45 1.09 5.71 21.30
CA ARG A 45 2.49 5.64 21.76
C ARG A 45 3.23 6.98 21.60
N GLY A 46 2.56 8.02 21.12
CA GLY A 46 3.14 9.33 20.82
C GLY A 46 3.86 9.40 19.46
N GLY A 47 3.66 8.43 18.57
CA GLY A 47 4.29 8.42 17.26
C GLY A 47 3.59 9.37 16.28
N ALA A 48 4.34 10.33 15.74
CA ALA A 48 3.87 11.19 14.65
C ALA A 48 4.17 10.52 13.30
N LEU A 49 3.13 10.06 12.62
CA LEU A 49 3.25 9.35 11.35
C LEU A 49 3.35 10.28 10.14
N GLY A 50 2.65 11.42 10.17
CA GLY A 50 2.58 12.37 9.05
C GLY A 50 2.23 11.66 7.75
N LYS A 51 3.10 11.75 6.74
CA LYS A 51 2.90 11.09 5.44
C LYS A 51 3.41 9.65 5.45
N VAL A 52 2.50 8.69 5.51
CA VAL A 52 2.82 7.26 5.42
C VAL A 52 2.96 6.84 3.96
N THR A 53 4.12 6.27 3.60
CA THR A 53 4.38 5.68 2.28
C THR A 53 4.54 4.16 2.39
N ILE A 54 3.78 3.44 1.59
CA ILE A 54 3.78 1.98 1.47
C ILE A 54 4.22 1.62 0.06
N ASP A 55 5.34 0.93 -0.06
CA ASP A 55 5.78 0.27 -1.29
C ASP A 55 5.30 -1.19 -1.27
N LEU A 56 4.63 -1.62 -2.33
CA LEU A 56 4.05 -2.95 -2.48
C LEU A 56 4.61 -3.66 -3.71
N ALA A 57 4.79 -4.98 -3.58
CA ALA A 57 5.02 -5.88 -4.69
C ALA A 57 3.81 -6.82 -4.79
N ILE A 58 3.05 -6.69 -5.87
CA ILE A 58 1.84 -7.46 -6.15
C ILE A 58 2.16 -8.49 -7.24
N MET A 59 1.77 -9.73 -7.06
CA MET A 59 1.92 -10.81 -8.02
C MET A 59 0.76 -10.79 -9.02
N GLY A 60 0.94 -11.37 -10.22
CA GLY A 60 -0.10 -11.40 -11.27
C GLY A 60 -1.42 -12.06 -10.86
N ASP A 61 -1.36 -12.98 -9.88
CA ASP A 61 -2.57 -13.56 -9.31
C ASP A 61 -3.36 -12.52 -8.50
N GLY A 62 -2.73 -11.42 -8.05
CA GLY A 62 -3.24 -10.33 -7.22
C GLY A 62 -2.88 -10.44 -5.73
N SER A 63 -2.02 -11.38 -5.36
CA SER A 63 -1.47 -11.51 -4.00
C SER A 63 -0.32 -10.51 -3.75
N VAL A 64 -0.11 -10.12 -2.50
CA VAL A 64 0.99 -9.21 -2.13
C VAL A 64 2.19 -10.03 -1.65
N SER A 65 3.28 -10.00 -2.42
CA SER A 65 4.53 -10.71 -2.10
C SER A 65 5.47 -9.88 -1.23
N GLY A 66 5.47 -8.54 -1.41
CA GLY A 66 6.36 -7.63 -0.69
C GLY A 66 5.62 -6.39 -0.21
N VAL A 67 5.97 -5.93 1.01
CA VAL A 67 5.46 -4.69 1.59
C VAL A 67 6.59 -4.01 2.34
N SER A 68 6.81 -2.73 2.07
CA SER A 68 7.72 -1.88 2.82
C SER A 68 7.02 -0.60 3.22
N VAL A 69 7.21 -0.19 4.47
CA VAL A 69 6.57 1.01 5.06
C VAL A 69 7.69 1.91 5.56
N LYS A 70 7.72 3.16 5.10
CA LYS A 70 8.84 4.06 5.38
C LYS A 70 8.79 4.66 6.79
N PRO A 71 7.78 5.46 7.18
CA PRO A 71 7.73 6.07 8.52
C PRO A 71 7.09 5.16 9.58
N GLY A 72 7.28 5.54 10.85
CA GLY A 72 6.68 4.92 12.04
C GLY A 72 7.58 3.89 12.75
N SER A 73 7.12 3.44 13.93
CA SER A 73 7.77 2.39 14.72
C SER A 73 7.75 1.03 14.03
N ASP A 74 8.62 0.11 14.45
CA ASP A 74 8.65 -1.25 13.91
C ASP A 74 7.35 -2.03 14.18
N ALA A 75 6.67 -1.70 15.28
CA ALA A 75 5.35 -2.25 15.57
C ALA A 75 4.29 -1.74 14.59
N PHE A 76 4.31 -0.45 14.26
CA PHE A 76 3.44 0.13 13.25
C PHE A 76 3.69 -0.48 11.87
N LYS A 77 4.96 -0.55 11.46
CA LYS A 77 5.38 -1.17 10.19
C LYS A 77 4.91 -2.62 10.12
N SER A 78 5.10 -3.40 11.18
CA SER A 78 4.65 -4.80 11.24
C SER A 78 3.13 -4.93 11.15
N CYS A 79 2.39 -4.05 11.83
CA CYS A 79 0.93 -4.04 11.78
C CYS A 79 0.41 -3.74 10.36
N ILE A 80 0.95 -2.68 9.72
CA ILE A 80 0.59 -2.32 8.35
C ILE A 80 1.00 -3.42 7.37
N GLN A 81 2.18 -4.03 7.52
CA GLN A 81 2.64 -5.13 6.66
C GLN A 81 1.70 -6.35 6.76
N ALA A 82 1.31 -6.76 7.97
CA ALA A 82 0.39 -7.87 8.17
C ALA A 82 -0.97 -7.62 7.50
N ARG A 83 -1.50 -6.40 7.67
CA ARG A 83 -2.77 -6.00 7.05
C ARG A 83 -2.66 -5.94 5.53
N THR A 84 -1.59 -5.34 5.01
CA THR A 84 -1.35 -5.19 3.58
C THR A 84 -1.15 -6.54 2.89
N ARG A 85 -0.46 -7.50 3.52
CA ARG A 85 -0.34 -8.87 3.01
C ARG A 85 -1.67 -9.61 2.92
N SER A 86 -2.66 -9.21 3.72
CA SER A 86 -4.02 -9.76 3.68
C SER A 86 -4.89 -9.11 2.60
N VAL A 87 -4.41 -8.03 1.96
CA VAL A 87 -5.13 -7.36 0.87
C VAL A 87 -5.01 -8.19 -0.39
N ARG A 88 -6.14 -8.39 -1.07
CA ARG A 88 -6.21 -9.09 -2.34
C ARG A 88 -6.54 -8.12 -3.45
N PHE A 89 -5.60 -7.92 -4.36
CA PHE A 89 -5.79 -7.11 -5.55
C PHE A 89 -6.47 -7.93 -6.65
N PRO A 90 -7.11 -7.28 -7.65
CA PRO A 90 -7.55 -7.96 -8.86
C PRO A 90 -6.34 -8.59 -9.57
N SER A 91 -6.56 -9.74 -10.19
CA SER A 91 -5.52 -10.40 -11.01
C SER A 91 -5.23 -9.59 -12.27
N PHE A 92 -3.99 -9.67 -12.74
CA PHE A 92 -3.53 -8.98 -13.94
C PHE A 92 -2.51 -9.85 -14.69
N SER A 93 -2.33 -9.60 -15.99
CA SER A 93 -1.60 -10.53 -16.87
C SER A 93 -0.08 -10.53 -16.67
N ALA A 94 0.47 -9.50 -16.04
CA ALA A 94 1.91 -9.42 -15.75
C ALA A 94 2.29 -10.34 -14.57
N PRO A 95 3.50 -10.92 -14.54
CA PRO A 95 3.90 -11.86 -13.48
C PRO A 95 4.01 -11.19 -12.10
N ARG A 96 4.42 -9.91 -12.07
CA ARG A 96 4.49 -9.08 -10.87
C ARG A 96 4.43 -7.61 -11.24
N MET A 97 4.00 -6.77 -10.30
CA MET A 97 4.04 -5.31 -10.41
C MET A 97 4.44 -4.66 -9.08
N GLY A 98 5.13 -3.53 -9.17
CA GLY A 98 5.41 -2.66 -8.03
C GLY A 98 4.36 -1.54 -7.97
N ALA A 99 3.87 -1.24 -6.78
CA ALA A 99 2.96 -0.14 -6.53
C ALA A 99 3.42 0.67 -5.33
N ARG A 100 3.17 1.97 -5.32
CA ARG A 100 3.43 2.83 -4.17
C ARG A 100 2.16 3.57 -3.80
N TYR A 101 1.73 3.37 -2.58
CA TYR A 101 0.57 4.02 -1.99
C TYR A 101 1.03 4.94 -0.87
N SER A 102 0.51 6.16 -0.82
CA SER A 102 0.73 7.05 0.32
C SER A 102 -0.57 7.64 0.82
N PHE A 103 -0.62 7.86 2.13
CA PHE A 103 -1.72 8.54 2.80
C PHE A 103 -1.16 9.39 3.94
N ASP A 104 -1.84 10.50 4.20
CA ASP A 104 -1.53 11.39 5.30
C ASP A 104 -2.33 10.96 6.53
N VAL A 105 -1.63 10.89 7.66
CA VAL A 105 -2.19 10.69 8.99
C VAL A 105 -2.09 12.02 9.71
N ASP A 106 -3.26 12.62 9.96
CA ASP A 106 -3.44 13.81 10.80
C ASP A 106 -3.59 13.39 12.28
#